data_AF-A0A960SXU3-F1
#
_entry.id   AF-A0A960SXU3-F1
#
_cell.length_a   1.000
_cell.length_b   1.000
_cell.length_c   1.000
_cell.angle_alpha   90.00
_cell.angle_beta   90.00
_cell.angle_gamma   90.00
#
_symmetry.space_group_name_H-M   'P 1'
#
loop_
_entity.id
_entity.type
_entity.pdbx_description
1 polymer ?
#
loop_
_entity_poly.entity_id
_entity_poly.type
_entity_poly.pdbx_seq_one_letter_code
_entity_poly.pdbx_strand_id
1 'polypeptide(L)'
;SVADALKSLDIKLPAPDLKQILKAVSWRDENAPPVIGKIHKPGKSKPDPFHGRYEAEIGGKTCVVEYDPDSDLRDTEQVPLLEEGGIKAFITREVLPYTPDAWVKEGATKIGYEISFTRHFYKPQPLRTLEEIRTDIIAAEQEAEGLLDELLKGSSK
;
A
#
# COMPACT_ATOMS: atom_id res chain seq x y z
N SER A 1 -26.67 4.70 -16.45
CA SER A 1 -25.65 4.90 -15.38
C SER A 1 -26.34 5.43 -14.11
N VAL A 2 -25.66 5.43 -12.95
CA VAL A 2 -26.19 6.07 -11.72
C VAL A 2 -26.55 7.54 -11.98
N ALA A 3 -25.75 8.25 -12.77
CA ALA A 3 -26.01 9.64 -13.15
C ALA A 3 -27.31 9.79 -13.96
N ASP A 4 -27.58 8.90 -14.91
CA ASP A 4 -28.82 8.94 -15.71
C ASP A 4 -30.06 8.70 -14.85
N ALA A 5 -29.97 7.78 -13.88
CA ALA A 5 -31.06 7.46 -12.96
C ALA A 5 -31.34 8.63 -11.99
N LEU A 6 -30.29 9.29 -11.46
CA LEU A 6 -30.47 10.48 -10.64
C LEU A 6 -31.11 11.63 -11.42
N LYS A 7 -30.74 11.78 -12.70
CA LYS A 7 -31.31 12.79 -13.60
C LYS A 7 -32.77 12.50 -13.94
N SER A 8 -33.15 11.25 -14.18
CA SER A 8 -34.56 10.90 -14.48
C SER A 8 -35.48 11.05 -13.27
N LEU A 9 -34.94 10.88 -12.06
CA LEU A 9 -35.68 11.01 -10.80
C LEU A 9 -35.63 12.44 -10.21
N ASP A 10 -34.91 13.38 -10.84
CA ASP A 10 -34.65 14.74 -10.34
C ASP A 10 -34.08 14.78 -8.90
N ILE A 11 -33.22 13.80 -8.57
CA ILE A 11 -32.59 13.70 -7.25
C ILE A 11 -31.19 14.30 -7.31
N LYS A 12 -30.94 15.31 -6.47
CA LYS A 12 -29.61 15.89 -6.27
C LYS A 12 -28.94 15.27 -5.04
N LEU A 13 -27.79 14.63 -5.25
CA LEU A 13 -26.97 14.09 -4.16
C LEU A 13 -25.70 14.92 -3.95
N PRO A 14 -25.27 15.11 -2.70
CA PRO A 14 -23.93 15.56 -2.38
C PRO A 14 -22.85 14.61 -2.95
N ALA A 15 -21.68 15.16 -3.27
CA ALA A 15 -20.56 14.37 -3.81
C ALA A 15 -20.12 13.17 -2.93
N PRO A 16 -20.10 13.27 -1.58
CA PRO A 16 -19.78 12.12 -0.73
C PRO A 16 -20.75 10.94 -0.90
N ASP A 17 -22.05 11.23 -0.93
CA ASP A 17 -23.11 10.20 -1.03
C ASP A 17 -23.09 9.54 -2.41
N LEU A 18 -22.93 10.35 -3.46
CA LEU A 18 -22.74 9.82 -4.82
C LEU A 18 -21.52 8.89 -4.89
N LYS A 19 -20.40 9.27 -4.25
CA LYS A 19 -19.19 8.44 -4.22
C LYS A 19 -19.41 7.12 -3.45
N GLN A 20 -20.18 7.14 -2.36
CA GLN A 20 -20.54 5.93 -1.63
C GLN A 20 -21.41 4.99 -2.47
N ILE A 21 -22.44 5.52 -3.14
CA ILE A 21 -23.30 4.72 -4.03
C ILE A 21 -22.47 4.12 -5.16
N LEU A 22 -21.67 4.94 -5.85
CA LEU A 22 -20.80 4.47 -6.94
C LEU A 22 -19.88 3.36 -6.44
N LYS A 23 -19.20 3.55 -5.31
CA LYS A 23 -18.33 2.52 -4.72
C LYS A 23 -19.07 1.22 -4.39
N ALA A 24 -20.34 1.29 -3.97
CA ALA A 24 -21.14 0.12 -3.64
C ALA A 24 -21.67 -0.64 -4.88
N VAL A 25 -21.91 0.05 -5.98
CA VAL A 25 -22.52 -0.52 -7.20
C VAL A 25 -21.56 -0.69 -8.38
N SER A 26 -20.30 -0.28 -8.23
CA SER A 26 -19.24 -0.46 -9.22
C SER A 26 -18.27 -1.56 -8.78
N TRP A 27 -17.73 -2.29 -9.75
CA TRP A 27 -16.62 -3.21 -9.56
C TRP A 27 -15.43 -2.80 -10.44
N ARG A 28 -14.24 -3.26 -10.08
CA ARG A 28 -13.04 -3.12 -10.93
C ARG A 28 -13.13 -4.09 -12.10
N ASP A 29 -12.77 -3.61 -13.28
CA ASP A 29 -12.56 -4.45 -14.46
C ASP A 29 -11.07 -4.41 -14.81
N GLU A 30 -10.40 -5.54 -14.65
CA GLU A 30 -8.96 -5.68 -14.91
C GLU A 30 -8.63 -5.55 -16.41
N ASN A 31 -9.62 -5.72 -17.29
CA ASN A 31 -9.45 -5.61 -18.74
C ASN A 31 -9.86 -4.22 -19.27
N ALA A 32 -10.22 -3.28 -18.39
CA ALA A 32 -10.59 -1.94 -18.79
C ALA A 32 -9.41 -1.25 -19.49
N PRO A 33 -9.66 -0.54 -20.62
CA PRO A 33 -8.63 0.27 -21.24
C PRO A 33 -8.09 1.34 -20.28
N PRO A 34 -6.79 1.67 -20.33
CA PRO A 34 -6.22 2.68 -19.46
C PRO A 34 -6.85 4.05 -19.73
N VAL A 35 -7.11 4.79 -18.65
CA VAL A 35 -7.75 6.11 -18.72
C VAL A 35 -6.70 7.18 -18.94
N ILE A 36 -6.87 8.00 -19.97
CA ILE A 36 -5.99 9.13 -20.25
C ILE A 36 -6.31 10.27 -19.28
N GLY A 37 -5.37 10.58 -18.38
CA GLY A 37 -5.48 11.73 -17.47
C GLY A 37 -5.09 13.05 -18.14
N LYS A 38 -4.09 13.01 -19.04
CA LYS A 38 -3.57 14.22 -19.69
C LYS A 38 -3.05 13.97 -21.09
N ILE A 39 -3.33 14.91 -21.98
CA ILE A 39 -2.84 14.93 -23.36
C ILE A 39 -1.92 16.14 -23.55
N HIS A 40 -0.70 15.88 -24.01
CA HIS A 40 0.23 16.91 -24.45
C HIS A 40 0.00 17.23 -25.93
N LYS A 41 -0.04 18.52 -26.27
CA LYS A 41 -0.16 18.94 -27.68
C LYS A 41 1.00 18.36 -28.52
N PRO A 42 0.77 18.03 -29.80
CA PRO A 42 1.82 17.55 -30.69
C PRO A 42 3.06 18.45 -30.67
N GLY A 43 4.24 17.83 -30.51
CA GLY A 43 5.53 18.52 -30.47
C GLY A 43 5.86 19.29 -29.19
N LYS A 44 5.00 19.28 -28.16
CA LYS A 44 5.25 19.97 -26.88
C LYS A 44 5.95 19.12 -25.83
N SER A 45 5.85 17.80 -25.93
CA SER A 45 6.47 16.86 -25.01
C SER A 45 7.10 15.72 -25.78
N LYS A 46 8.11 15.08 -25.19
CA LYS A 46 8.74 13.88 -25.73
C LYS A 46 8.19 12.66 -25.00
N PRO A 47 7.97 11.54 -25.70
CA PRO A 47 7.62 10.29 -25.05
C PRO A 47 8.77 9.88 -24.11
N ASP A 48 8.39 9.41 -22.94
CA ASP A 48 9.29 8.92 -21.91
C ASP A 48 8.54 7.86 -21.07
N PRO A 49 8.49 6.62 -21.58
CA PRO A 49 7.75 5.55 -20.92
C PRO A 49 8.24 5.29 -19.49
N PHE A 50 9.52 5.54 -19.20
CA PHE A 50 10.08 5.35 -17.87
C PHE A 50 9.47 6.28 -16.82
N HIS A 51 8.97 7.45 -17.25
CA HIS A 51 8.29 8.42 -16.40
C HIS A 51 6.78 8.57 -16.72
N GLY A 52 6.18 7.56 -17.35
CA GLY A 52 4.73 7.50 -17.57
C GLY A 52 4.22 8.38 -18.72
N ARG A 53 5.08 8.75 -19.66
CA ARG A 53 4.71 9.52 -20.87
C ARG A 53 4.77 8.62 -22.09
N TYR A 54 3.62 8.34 -22.68
CA TYR A 54 3.50 7.41 -23.79
C TYR A 54 3.07 8.12 -25.07
N GLU A 55 3.51 7.61 -26.22
CA GLU A 55 3.00 8.06 -27.51
C GLU A 55 1.63 7.41 -27.76
N ALA A 56 0.64 8.19 -28.20
CA ALA A 56 -0.69 7.70 -28.53
C ALA A 56 -1.29 8.52 -29.69
N GLU A 57 -2.11 7.87 -30.51
CA GLU A 57 -2.85 8.53 -31.58
C GLU A 57 -4.22 8.97 -31.09
N ILE A 58 -4.45 10.29 -31.03
CA ILE A 58 -5.71 10.88 -30.59
C ILE A 58 -6.28 11.71 -31.73
N GLY A 59 -7.41 11.24 -32.30
CA GLY A 59 -8.10 11.93 -33.40
C GLY A 59 -7.23 12.12 -34.64
N GLY A 60 -6.45 11.10 -35.02
CA GLY A 60 -5.59 11.12 -36.20
C GLY A 60 -4.26 11.88 -36.02
N LYS A 61 -3.89 12.22 -34.79
CA LYS A 61 -2.65 12.95 -34.47
C LYS A 61 -1.84 12.23 -33.40
N THR A 62 -0.57 12.03 -33.68
CA THR A 62 0.40 11.54 -32.70
C THR A 62 0.61 12.58 -31.60
N CYS A 63 0.24 12.21 -30.39
CA CYS A 63 0.34 13.01 -29.17
C CYS A 63 1.14 12.24 -28.12
N VAL A 64 1.59 12.94 -27.08
CA VAL A 64 2.10 12.29 -25.86
C VAL A 64 1.02 12.34 -24.80
N VAL A 65 0.77 11.24 -24.11
CA VAL A 65 -0.26 11.12 -23.08
C VAL A 65 0.34 10.66 -21.75
N GLU A 66 -0.29 11.07 -20.66
CA GLU A 66 -0.09 10.53 -19.32
C GLU A 66 -1.40 9.85 -18.90
N TYR A 67 -1.32 8.60 -18.46
CA TYR A 67 -2.47 7.85 -17.96
C TYR A 67 -2.73 8.18 -16.49
N ASP A 68 -3.99 8.07 -16.07
CA ASP A 68 -4.36 8.24 -14.67
C ASP A 68 -3.81 7.08 -13.84
N PRO A 69 -2.99 7.33 -12.82
CA PRO A 69 -2.47 6.27 -11.96
C PRO A 69 -3.55 5.75 -11.02
N ASP A 70 -3.66 4.43 -10.86
CA ASP A 70 -4.40 3.86 -9.73
C ASP A 70 -3.59 4.07 -8.44
N SER A 71 -4.16 4.80 -7.48
CA SER A 71 -3.51 5.06 -6.19
C SER A 71 -3.30 3.80 -5.36
N ASP A 72 -4.14 2.78 -5.55
CA ASP A 72 -4.09 1.54 -4.78
C ASP A 72 -2.97 0.61 -5.28
N LEU A 73 -2.45 0.83 -6.48
CA LEU A 73 -1.36 0.05 -7.08
C LEU A 73 0.02 0.74 -6.93
N ARG A 74 0.10 1.83 -6.17
CA ARG A 74 1.38 2.54 -5.96
C ARG A 74 2.27 1.76 -5.01
N ASP A 75 3.51 1.57 -5.43
CA ASP A 75 4.55 0.98 -4.60
C ASP A 75 5.85 1.80 -4.60
N THR A 76 6.77 1.44 -3.72
CA THR A 76 8.09 2.05 -3.58
C THR A 76 9.19 1.01 -3.47
N GLU A 77 10.21 1.13 -4.32
CA GLU A 77 11.37 0.26 -4.30
C GLU A 77 12.54 0.88 -3.53
N GLN A 78 13.24 0.05 -2.75
CA GLN A 78 14.53 0.41 -2.15
C GLN A 78 15.66 -0.01 -3.09
N VAL A 79 16.22 0.96 -3.84
CA VAL A 79 17.32 0.71 -4.77
C VAL A 79 18.66 1.03 -4.09
N PRO A 80 19.66 0.13 -4.16
CA PRO A 80 21.01 0.44 -3.69
C PRO A 80 21.56 1.73 -4.32
N LEU A 81 22.17 2.59 -3.50
CA LEU A 81 22.71 3.87 -3.99
C LEU A 81 23.78 3.68 -5.09
N LEU A 82 24.52 2.56 -5.01
CA LEU A 82 25.59 2.19 -5.94
C LEU A 82 25.15 1.13 -6.95
N GLU A 83 23.84 0.97 -7.19
CA GLU A 83 23.32 0.06 -8.22
C GLU A 83 23.96 0.39 -9.58
N GLU A 84 24.52 -0.63 -10.23
CA GLU A 84 25.12 -0.48 -11.56
C GLU A 84 24.03 -0.11 -12.58
N GLY A 85 24.23 1.00 -13.31
CA GLY A 85 23.21 1.54 -14.22
C GLY A 85 22.05 2.28 -13.52
N GLY A 86 22.11 2.42 -12.20
CA GLY A 86 21.19 3.20 -11.37
C GLY A 86 19.76 2.67 -11.34
N ILE A 87 18.82 3.54 -10.94
CA ILE A 87 17.39 3.20 -10.77
C ILE A 87 16.81 2.58 -12.04
N LYS A 88 17.20 3.07 -13.22
CA LYS A 88 16.67 2.56 -14.49
C LYS A 88 17.04 1.08 -14.72
N ALA A 89 18.27 0.69 -14.40
CA ALA A 89 18.71 -0.70 -14.52
C ALA A 89 17.93 -1.59 -13.54
N PHE A 90 17.79 -1.15 -12.29
CA PHE A 90 17.00 -1.87 -11.28
C PHE A 90 15.54 -2.08 -11.72
N ILE A 91 14.84 -1.00 -12.09
CA ILE A 91 13.43 -1.07 -12.52
C ILE A 91 13.26 -2.00 -13.73
N THR A 92 14.19 -1.95 -14.68
CA THR A 92 14.15 -2.84 -15.87
C THR A 92 14.34 -4.31 -15.49
N ARG A 93 15.17 -4.59 -14.50
CA ARG A 93 15.54 -5.96 -14.08
C ARG A 93 14.51 -6.57 -13.12
N GLU A 94 14.01 -5.80 -12.17
CA GLU A 94 13.26 -6.30 -11.03
C GLU A 94 11.77 -5.93 -11.07
N VAL A 95 11.36 -4.87 -11.77
CA VAL A 95 9.96 -4.39 -11.76
C VAL A 95 9.25 -4.71 -13.08
N LEU A 96 9.77 -4.21 -14.20
CA LEU A 96 9.12 -4.32 -15.51
C LEU A 96 8.81 -5.76 -15.99
N PRO A 97 9.58 -6.81 -15.63
CA PRO A 97 9.23 -8.19 -15.99
C PRO A 97 7.92 -8.68 -15.35
N TYR A 98 7.55 -8.12 -14.19
CA TYR A 98 6.35 -8.53 -13.44
C TYR A 98 5.21 -7.52 -13.57
N THR A 99 5.54 -6.24 -13.73
CA THR A 99 4.57 -5.15 -13.91
C THR A 99 4.96 -4.31 -15.13
N PRO A 100 4.61 -4.76 -16.36
CA PRO A 100 5.08 -4.13 -17.60
C PRO A 100 4.55 -2.70 -17.81
N ASP A 101 3.44 -2.37 -17.18
CA ASP A 101 2.79 -1.06 -17.21
C ASP A 101 3.25 -0.15 -16.06
N ALA A 102 4.24 -0.53 -15.26
CA ALA A 102 4.80 0.34 -14.24
C ALA A 102 5.65 1.48 -14.83
N TRP A 103 5.63 2.63 -14.18
CA TRP A 103 6.53 3.75 -14.47
C TRP A 103 6.98 4.44 -13.18
N VAL A 104 8.13 5.11 -13.24
CA VAL A 104 8.66 5.87 -12.11
C VAL A 104 8.03 7.25 -12.08
N LYS A 105 7.48 7.64 -10.93
CA LYS A 105 7.00 9.01 -10.74
C LYS A 105 8.17 9.98 -10.67
N GLU A 106 8.29 10.83 -11.68
CA GLU A 106 9.34 11.84 -11.77
C GLU A 106 9.36 12.75 -10.53
N GLY A 107 10.55 12.93 -9.94
CA GLY A 107 10.75 13.73 -8.72
C GLY A 107 10.28 13.09 -7.40
N ALA A 108 9.71 11.88 -7.43
CA ALA A 108 9.32 11.16 -6.20
C ALA A 108 10.48 10.41 -5.54
N THR A 109 11.58 10.20 -6.26
CA THR A 109 12.78 9.54 -5.76
C THR A 109 13.41 10.33 -4.62
N LYS A 110 13.76 9.62 -3.54
CA LYS A 110 14.47 10.19 -2.38
C LYS A 110 15.75 9.41 -2.13
N ILE A 111 16.82 10.13 -1.84
CA ILE A 111 18.08 9.55 -1.38
C ILE A 111 18.09 9.61 0.14
N GLY A 112 18.34 8.46 0.78
CA GLY A 112 18.38 8.35 2.23
C GLY A 112 19.28 7.20 2.66
N TYR A 113 19.62 7.20 3.94
CA TYR A 113 20.35 6.11 4.59
C TYR A 113 19.43 5.50 5.65
N GLU A 114 19.41 4.18 5.69
CA GLU A 114 18.70 3.46 6.75
C GLU A 114 19.66 3.16 7.90
N ILE A 115 19.27 3.54 9.11
CA ILE A 115 19.96 3.14 10.35
C ILE A 115 19.04 2.16 11.05
N SER A 116 19.41 0.89 11.09
CA SER A 116 18.65 -0.12 11.84
C SER A 116 18.84 0.11 13.33
N PHE A 117 17.85 0.73 13.97
CA PHE A 117 17.91 0.99 15.41
C PHE A 117 18.03 -0.31 16.21
N THR A 118 17.30 -1.35 15.82
CA THR A 118 17.40 -2.67 16.45
C THR A 118 18.83 -3.22 16.33
N ARG A 119 19.46 -3.16 15.16
CA ARG A 119 20.82 -3.67 15.00
C ARG A 119 21.84 -2.95 15.89
N HIS A 120 21.71 -1.64 16.05
CA HIS A 120 22.73 -0.82 16.72
C HIS A 120 22.45 -0.57 18.21
N PHE A 121 21.19 -0.55 18.62
CA PHE A 121 20.79 -0.13 19.96
C PHE A 121 20.01 -1.20 20.71
N TYR A 122 19.61 -2.31 20.07
CA TYR A 122 18.93 -3.38 20.80
C TYR A 122 19.90 -4.04 21.77
N LYS A 123 19.56 -3.96 23.05
CA LYS A 123 20.15 -4.77 24.09
C LYS A 123 19.22 -5.96 24.30
N PRO A 124 19.64 -7.19 23.98
CA PRO A 124 18.86 -8.37 24.30
C PRO A 124 18.48 -8.33 25.77
N GLN A 125 17.18 -8.44 26.07
CA GLN A 125 16.79 -8.62 27.45
C GLN A 125 17.34 -9.96 27.94
N PRO A 126 18.08 -9.98 29.07
CA PRO A 126 18.52 -11.23 29.65
C PRO A 126 17.28 -12.06 29.98
N LEU A 127 17.34 -13.35 29.65
CA LEU A 127 16.29 -14.28 30.02
C LEU A 127 16.24 -14.39 31.55
N ARG A 128 15.04 -14.55 32.09
CA ARG A 128 14.83 -14.88 33.50
C ARG A 128 15.57 -16.18 33.84
N THR A 129 16.09 -16.26 35.06
CA THR A 129 16.73 -17.49 35.53
C THR A 129 15.71 -18.59 35.75
N LEU A 130 16.16 -19.86 35.70
CA LEU A 130 15.29 -21.01 36.00
C LEU A 130 14.72 -20.94 37.42
N GLU A 131 15.48 -20.43 38.39
CA GLU A 131 15.00 -20.30 39.78
C GLU A 131 13.91 -19.24 39.93
N GLU A 132 14.04 -18.10 39.24
CA GLU A 132 12.96 -17.11 39.20
C GLU A 132 11.71 -17.68 38.54
N ILE A 133 11.86 -18.41 37.43
CA ILE A 133 10.74 -19.07 36.75
C ILE A 133 10.07 -20.08 37.69
N ARG A 134 10.86 -20.89 38.40
CA ARG A 134 10.38 -21.89 39.35
C ARG A 134 9.62 -21.27 40.52
N THR A 135 10.15 -20.17 41.06
CA THR A 135 9.53 -19.45 42.18
C THR A 135 8.16 -18.90 41.80
N ASP A 136 8.05 -18.29 40.61
CA ASP A 136 6.77 -17.80 40.09
C ASP A 136 5.77 -18.93 39.86
N ILE A 137 6.21 -20.08 39.35
CA ILE A 137 5.33 -21.24 39.14
C ILE A 137 4.74 -21.70 40.47
N ILE A 138 5.57 -21.88 41.50
CA ILE A 138 5.11 -22.33 42.83
C ILE A 138 4.15 -21.30 43.44
N ALA A 139 4.45 -20.01 43.30
CA ALA A 139 3.58 -18.95 43.80
C ALA A 139 2.20 -18.97 43.10
N ALA A 140 2.19 -19.15 41.77
CA ALA A 140 0.95 -19.27 41.00
C ALA A 140 0.15 -20.54 41.37
N GLU A 141 0.82 -21.66 41.64
CA GLU A 141 0.19 -22.89 42.14
C GLU A 141 -0.50 -22.66 43.50
N GLN A 142 0.18 -22.01 44.44
CA GLN A 142 -0.38 -21.70 45.76
C GLN A 142 -1.56 -20.72 45.70
N GLU A 143 -1.49 -19.71 44.83
CA GLU A 143 -2.60 -18.78 44.60
C GLU A 143 -3.81 -19.53 44.04
N ALA A 144 -3.60 -20.41 43.06
CA ALA A 144 -4.67 -21.22 42.47
C ALA A 144 -5.31 -22.17 43.51
N GLU A 145 -4.50 -22.84 44.33
CA GLU A 145 -5.00 -23.67 45.44
C GLU A 145 -5.82 -22.86 46.44
N GLY A 146 -5.35 -21.67 46.83
CA GLY A 146 -6.07 -20.77 47.73
C GLY A 146 -7.44 -20.35 47.20
N LEU A 147 -7.52 -20.00 45.91
CA LEU A 147 -8.78 -19.65 45.24
C LEU A 147 -9.77 -20.82 45.18
N LEU A 148 -9.27 -22.04 44.92
CA LEU A 148 -10.10 -23.25 44.95
C LEU A 148 -10.64 -23.54 46.35
N ASP A 149 -9.81 -23.36 47.36
CA ASP A 149 -10.17 -23.52 48.76
C ASP A 149 -11.28 -22.55 49.20
N GLU A 150 -11.19 -21.28 48.76
CA GLU A 150 -12.24 -20.28 49.00
C GLU A 150 -13.56 -20.65 48.31
N LEU A 151 -13.53 -21.13 47.07
CA LEU A 151 -14.72 -21.60 46.36
C LEU A 151 -15.37 -22.81 47.05
N LEU A 152 -14.58 -23.80 47.46
CA LEU A 152 -15.07 -25.01 48.13
C LEU A 152 -15.65 -24.69 49.52
N LYS A 153 -15.00 -23.80 50.28
CA LYS A 153 -15.50 -23.32 51.59
C LYS A 153 -16.75 -22.44 51.43
N GLY A 154 -16.81 -21.62 50.38
CA GLY A 154 -17.96 -20.79 50.04
C GLY A 154 -19.20 -21.57 49.55
N SER A 155 -18.99 -22.79 49.05
CA SER A 155 -20.06 -23.68 48.56
C SER A 155 -20.72 -24.54 49.65
N SER A 156 -20.20 -24.53 50.89
CA SER A 156 -20.73 -25.29 52.03
C SER A 156 -21.70 -24.50 52.93
N LYS A 157 -22.47 -23.56 52.36
CA LYS A 157 -23.56 -22.85 53.05
C LYS A 157 -24.90 -23.09 52.40
#